data_AF-A0A5C4RKG9-F1
#
_entry.id   AF-A0A5C4RKG9-F1
#
_cell.length_a   1.000
_cell.length_b   1.000
_cell.length_c   1.000
_cell.angle_alpha   90.00
_cell.angle_beta   90.00
_cell.angle_gamma   90.00
#
_symmetry.space_group_name_H-M   'P 1'
#
loop_
_entity.id
_entity.type
_entity.pdbx_description
1 polymer ?
#
loop_
_entity_poly.entity_id
_entity_poly.type
_entity_poly.pdbx_seq_one_letter_code
_entity_poly.pdbx_strand_id
1 'polypeptide(L)'
;MSAHNEFFPWMSYYKNYHFFETRMKTHDKVSNMKYIGDGLYHIRLSDGRILNVFICECYAFGVAEYHESVDKLGKLDAVIINSNWCDYSLEAKMFCMEQGVGLFKIGEFMAAINRRNYWEYLTKEQKEDIERKSKDG
;
A
#
# COMPACT_ATOMS: atom_id res chain seq x y z
N MET A 1 -9.12 -9.77 -25.84
CA MET A 1 -7.82 -10.46 -25.95
C MET A 1 -7.14 -10.37 -24.60
N SER A 2 -7.10 -11.49 -23.89
CA SER A 2 -6.58 -11.59 -22.52
C SER A 2 -5.06 -11.57 -22.53
N ALA A 3 -4.47 -10.47 -22.07
CA ALA A 3 -3.05 -10.45 -21.73
C ALA A 3 -2.89 -11.03 -20.32
N HIS A 4 -2.95 -12.37 -20.23
CA HIS A 4 -2.56 -13.09 -19.02
C HIS A 4 -1.05 -12.89 -18.81
N ASN A 5 -0.69 -12.10 -17.80
CA ASN A 5 0.64 -12.17 -17.22
C ASN A 5 0.68 -13.41 -16.32
N GLU A 6 1.51 -14.40 -16.65
CA GLU A 6 1.57 -15.70 -15.97
C GLU A 6 2.05 -15.60 -14.50
N PHE A 7 2.51 -14.43 -14.03
CA PHE A 7 3.10 -14.27 -12.70
C PHE A 7 2.21 -13.50 -11.69
N PHE A 8 1.33 -12.61 -12.17
CA PHE A 8 0.43 -11.82 -11.32
C PHE A 8 -0.82 -11.36 -12.10
N PRO A 9 -2.04 -11.78 -11.71
CA PRO A 9 -3.28 -11.30 -12.33
C PRO A 9 -3.65 -9.85 -11.96
N TRP A 10 -2.96 -9.26 -10.97
CA TRP A 10 -3.25 -7.94 -10.38
C TRP A 10 -2.17 -6.88 -10.66
N MET A 11 -1.17 -7.20 -11.48
CA MET A 11 -0.18 -6.21 -11.88
C MET A 11 -0.83 -5.15 -12.76
N SER A 12 -0.41 -3.90 -12.57
CA SER A 12 -0.86 -2.78 -13.40
C SER A 12 -0.77 -3.16 -14.87
N TYR A 13 -1.92 -3.17 -15.54
CA TYR A 13 -1.98 -3.39 -17.00
C TYR A 13 -1.09 -2.38 -17.75
N TYR A 14 -0.86 -1.20 -17.14
CA TYR A 14 -0.10 -0.12 -17.72
C TYR A 14 1.33 0.01 -17.18
N LYS A 15 1.71 -0.75 -16.13
CA LYS A 15 2.97 -0.63 -15.38
C LYS A 15 3.35 0.84 -15.10
N ASN A 16 2.36 1.72 -14.95
CA ASN A 16 2.59 3.15 -14.91
C ASN A 16 2.50 3.65 -13.47
N TYR A 17 3.61 3.52 -12.76
CA TYR A 17 3.76 4.03 -11.40
C TYR A 17 4.20 5.49 -11.36
N HIS A 18 4.16 6.21 -12.49
CA HIS A 18 4.75 7.55 -12.61
C HIS A 18 4.16 8.56 -11.62
N PHE A 19 2.85 8.47 -11.34
CA PHE A 19 2.22 9.34 -10.37
C PHE A 19 2.77 9.09 -8.96
N PHE A 20 2.81 7.83 -8.52
CA PHE A 20 3.40 7.44 -7.25
C PHE A 20 4.87 7.87 -7.16
N GLU A 21 5.66 7.57 -8.18
CA GLU A 21 7.08 7.90 -8.21
C GLU A 21 7.33 9.41 -8.13
N THR A 22 6.54 10.19 -8.86
CA THR A 22 6.63 11.66 -8.83
C THR A 22 6.29 12.18 -7.44
N ARG A 23 5.21 11.68 -6.82
CA ARG A 23 4.84 12.08 -5.46
C ARG A 23 5.92 11.74 -4.45
N MET A 24 6.47 10.53 -4.50
CA MET A 24 7.54 10.10 -3.59
C MET A 24 8.81 10.93 -3.78
N LYS A 25 9.21 11.24 -5.03
CA LYS A 25 10.38 12.10 -5.31
C LYS A 25 10.23 13.53 -4.79
N THR A 26 9.00 14.05 -4.72
CA THR A 26 8.72 15.41 -4.24
C THR A 26 8.42 15.51 -2.74
N HIS A 27 8.25 14.38 -2.04
CA HIS A 27 7.89 14.37 -0.64
C HIS A 27 9.11 14.59 0.26
N ASP A 28 9.07 15.59 1.14
CA ASP A 28 10.14 15.96 2.08
C ASP A 28 10.61 14.82 3.02
N LYS A 29 9.75 13.82 3.28
CA LYS A 29 10.07 12.64 4.09
C LYS A 29 10.76 11.54 3.33
N VAL A 30 10.82 11.62 2.00
CA VAL A 30 11.50 10.62 1.17
C VAL A 30 12.85 11.16 0.75
N SER A 31 13.91 10.46 1.14
CA SER A 31 15.29 10.81 0.76
C SER A 31 15.76 10.08 -0.49
N ASN A 32 15.28 8.85 -0.71
CA ASN A 32 15.59 8.05 -1.88
C ASN A 32 14.50 7.01 -2.12
N MET A 33 14.34 6.60 -3.37
CA MET A 33 13.42 5.55 -3.79
C MET A 33 14.08 4.73 -4.90
N LYS A 34 14.13 3.41 -4.71
CA LYS A 34 14.68 2.46 -5.67
C LYS A 34 13.61 1.46 -6.07
N TYR A 35 13.33 1.36 -7.38
CA TYR A 35 12.52 0.28 -7.92
C TYR A 35 13.31 -1.03 -7.91
N ILE A 36 12.71 -2.09 -7.38
CA ILE A 36 13.34 -3.42 -7.26
C ILE A 36 12.83 -4.36 -8.35
N GLY A 37 11.55 -4.25 -8.72
CA GLY A 37 10.89 -5.15 -9.67
C GLY A 37 9.48 -5.47 -9.19
N ASP A 38 8.59 -5.87 -10.10
CA ASP A 38 7.23 -6.35 -9.78
C ASP A 38 6.40 -5.43 -8.87
N GLY A 39 6.54 -4.11 -9.04
CA GLY A 39 5.85 -3.13 -8.20
C GLY A 39 6.46 -2.98 -6.79
N LEU A 40 7.58 -3.61 -6.49
CA LEU A 40 8.30 -3.44 -5.22
C LEU A 40 9.29 -2.28 -5.30
N TYR A 41 9.27 -1.43 -4.26
CA TYR A 41 10.17 -0.32 -4.07
C TYR A 41 10.85 -0.40 -2.70
N HIS A 42 12.12 -0.01 -2.64
CA HIS A 42 12.77 0.37 -1.39
C HIS A 42 12.74 1.89 -1.25
N ILE A 43 12.00 2.37 -0.25
CA ILE A 43 11.85 3.79 0.03
C ILE A 43 12.63 4.13 1.30
N ARG A 44 13.67 4.97 1.16
CA ARG A 44 14.43 5.49 2.29
C ARG A 44 13.81 6.80 2.75
N LEU A 45 13.34 6.83 3.98
CA LEU A 45 12.83 8.03 4.61
C LEU A 45 13.97 8.91 5.16
N SER A 46 13.70 10.21 5.30
CA SER A 46 14.69 11.18 5.79
C SER A 46 15.08 10.99 7.25
N ASP A 47 14.29 10.23 8.02
CA ASP A 47 14.61 9.81 9.39
C ASP A 47 15.41 8.49 9.47
N GLY A 48 15.87 7.98 8.33
CA GLY A 48 16.72 6.79 8.24
C GLY A 48 15.98 5.46 8.10
N ARG A 49 14.66 5.43 8.28
CA ARG A 49 13.84 4.22 8.01
C ARG A 49 13.94 3.82 6.54
N ILE A 50 13.88 2.52 6.28
CA ILE A 50 13.79 1.96 4.92
C ILE A 50 12.52 1.11 4.90
N LEU A 51 11.65 1.38 3.93
CA LEU A 51 10.38 0.68 3.76
C LEU A 51 10.39 -0.13 2.46
N ASN A 52 10.01 -1.40 2.56
CA ASN A 52 9.64 -2.27 1.44
C ASN A 52 8.18 -1.99 1.07
N VAL A 53 7.99 -1.26 -0.02
CA VAL A 53 6.67 -0.78 -0.45
C VAL A 53 6.25 -1.48 -1.72
N PHE A 54 5.16 -2.25 -1.65
CA PHE A 54 4.54 -2.86 -2.83
C PHE A 54 3.44 -1.95 -3.36
N ILE A 55 3.43 -1.72 -4.67
CA ILE A 55 2.39 -0.96 -5.37
C ILE A 55 1.62 -1.87 -6.34
N CYS A 56 0.29 -1.91 -6.19
CA CYS A 56 -0.58 -2.75 -7.01
C CYS A 56 -1.86 -2.04 -7.47
N GLU A 57 -2.48 -2.57 -8.51
CA GLU A 57 -3.76 -2.10 -9.07
C GLU A 57 -4.82 -3.22 -8.94
N CYS A 58 -4.91 -3.81 -7.75
CA CYS A 58 -5.91 -4.83 -7.46
C CYS A 58 -7.27 -4.16 -7.23
N TYR A 59 -8.30 -4.54 -8.01
CA TYR A 59 -9.65 -3.95 -7.92
C TYR A 59 -10.26 -4.03 -6.52
N ALA A 60 -10.08 -5.15 -5.83
CA ALA A 60 -10.55 -5.37 -4.47
C ALA A 60 -9.48 -6.13 -3.69
N PHE A 61 -8.63 -5.40 -2.98
CA PHE A 61 -7.53 -5.98 -2.20
C PHE A 61 -8.00 -6.42 -0.80
N GLY A 62 -7.87 -7.71 -0.53
CA GLY A 62 -8.24 -8.36 0.72
C GLY A 62 -7.05 -8.99 1.46
N VAL A 63 -7.38 -9.75 2.51
CA VAL A 63 -6.38 -10.48 3.32
C VAL A 63 -5.69 -11.57 2.50
N ALA A 64 -6.43 -12.24 1.60
CA ALA A 64 -5.87 -13.26 0.72
C ALA A 64 -4.83 -12.67 -0.23
N GLU A 65 -5.14 -11.55 -0.89
CA GLU A 65 -4.21 -10.86 -1.79
C GLU A 65 -2.96 -10.36 -1.04
N TYR A 66 -3.09 -9.99 0.23
CA TYR A 66 -1.94 -9.67 1.08
C TYR A 66 -1.04 -10.88 1.31
N HIS A 67 -1.59 -12.03 1.67
CA HIS A 67 -0.80 -13.25 1.85
C HIS A 67 -0.08 -13.65 0.56
N GLU A 68 -0.76 -13.64 -0.58
CA GLU A 68 -0.14 -13.92 -1.87
C GLU A 68 1.01 -12.95 -2.19
N SER A 69 0.86 -11.68 -1.82
CA SER A 69 1.88 -10.65 -2.02
C SER A 69 3.12 -10.93 -1.17
N VAL A 70 2.94 -11.30 0.11
CA VAL A 70 4.05 -11.64 1.01
C VAL A 70 4.74 -12.93 0.60
N ASP A 71 4.00 -13.95 0.17
CA ASP A 71 4.58 -15.22 -0.28
C ASP A 71 5.49 -15.04 -1.52
N LYS A 72 5.12 -14.11 -2.41
CA LYS A 72 5.87 -13.87 -3.66
C LYS A 72 6.98 -12.83 -3.50
N LEU A 73 6.74 -11.76 -2.76
CA LEU A 73 7.64 -10.59 -2.67
C LEU A 73 8.45 -10.56 -1.37
N GLY A 74 8.14 -11.45 -0.42
CA GLY A 74 8.70 -11.45 0.92
C GLY A 74 8.05 -10.40 1.83
N LYS A 75 8.74 -10.07 2.92
CA LYS A 75 8.22 -9.14 3.93
C LYS A 75 8.01 -7.74 3.35
N LEU A 76 6.78 -7.25 3.48
CA LEU A 76 6.36 -5.90 3.08
C LEU A 76 6.17 -5.02 4.32
N ASP A 77 6.55 -3.75 4.18
CA ASP A 77 6.33 -2.71 5.19
C ASP A 77 5.08 -1.89 4.86
N ALA A 78 4.75 -1.75 3.57
CA ALA A 78 3.49 -1.16 3.13
C ALA A 78 3.01 -1.72 1.77
N VAL A 79 1.70 -1.71 1.56
CA VAL A 79 1.01 -2.01 0.30
C VAL A 79 0.20 -0.78 -0.13
N ILE A 80 0.37 -0.37 -1.39
CA ILE A 80 -0.24 0.83 -1.97
C ILE A 80 -1.16 0.45 -3.12
N ILE A 81 -2.44 0.80 -3.00
CA ILE A 81 -3.41 0.65 -4.09
C ILE A 81 -3.33 1.87 -5.01
N ASN A 82 -2.79 1.67 -6.21
CA ASN A 82 -2.46 2.70 -7.20
C ASN A 82 -3.61 3.00 -8.18
N SER A 83 -4.85 3.08 -7.70
CA SER A 83 -5.97 3.41 -8.57
C SER A 83 -7.16 3.94 -7.77
N ASN A 84 -7.84 4.92 -8.38
CA ASN A 84 -9.10 5.49 -7.87
C ASN A 84 -10.29 4.53 -8.05
N TRP A 85 -10.15 3.53 -8.94
CA TRP A 85 -11.19 2.54 -9.24
C TRP A 85 -11.01 1.23 -8.49
N CYS A 86 -9.86 1.08 -7.84
CA CYS A 86 -9.55 -0.04 -6.99
C CYS A 86 -9.87 0.32 -5.55
N ASP A 87 -10.00 -0.64 -4.66
CA ASP A 87 -10.03 -0.39 -3.23
C ASP A 87 -9.48 -1.56 -2.42
N TYR A 88 -9.35 -1.36 -1.11
CA TYR A 88 -9.06 -2.42 -0.16
C TYR A 88 -10.16 -2.55 0.88
N SER A 89 -10.34 -3.76 1.41
CA SER A 89 -11.31 -3.98 2.48
C SER A 89 -10.81 -3.42 3.82
N LEU A 90 -11.74 -2.93 4.65
CA LEU A 90 -11.43 -2.50 6.02
C LEU A 90 -10.85 -3.66 6.86
N GLU A 91 -11.31 -4.89 6.60
CA GLU A 91 -10.75 -6.10 7.22
C GLU A 91 -9.27 -6.26 6.89
N ALA A 92 -8.89 -6.18 5.60
CA ALA A 92 -7.48 -6.24 5.19
C ALA A 92 -6.65 -5.10 5.79
N LYS A 93 -7.23 -3.90 5.91
CA LYS A 93 -6.57 -2.77 6.56
C LYS A 93 -6.24 -3.07 8.02
N MET A 94 -7.22 -3.58 8.77
CA MET A 94 -7.05 -3.92 10.18
C MET A 94 -6.06 -5.07 10.36
N PHE A 95 -6.18 -6.12 9.54
CA PHE A 95 -5.26 -7.23 9.54
C PHE A 95 -3.81 -6.77 9.30
N CYS A 96 -3.56 -5.98 8.26
CA CYS A 96 -2.23 -5.43 7.98
C CYS A 96 -1.70 -4.58 9.15
N MET A 97 -2.56 -3.76 9.77
CA MET A 97 -2.18 -2.95 10.94
C MET A 97 -1.71 -3.81 12.11
N GLU A 98 -2.38 -4.92 12.40
CA GLU A 98 -1.98 -5.89 13.43
C GLU A 98 -0.61 -6.54 13.12
N GLN A 99 -0.29 -6.71 11.83
CA GLN A 99 1.02 -7.19 11.38
C GLN A 99 2.11 -6.11 11.33
N GLY A 100 1.80 -4.87 11.68
CA GLY A 100 2.73 -3.74 11.56
C GLY A 100 2.97 -3.28 10.11
N VAL A 101 2.04 -3.61 9.20
CA VAL A 101 2.11 -3.30 7.78
C VAL A 101 1.07 -2.24 7.41
N GLY A 102 1.48 -1.24 6.64
CA GLY A 102 0.56 -0.20 6.18
C GLY A 102 -0.17 -0.60 4.90
N LEU A 103 -1.50 -0.55 4.87
CA LEU A 103 -2.30 -0.70 3.65
C LEU A 103 -2.94 0.64 3.30
N PHE A 104 -2.66 1.17 2.11
CA PHE A 104 -2.99 2.57 1.79
C PHE A 104 -3.38 2.84 0.34
N LYS A 105 -4.12 3.93 0.15
CA LYS A 105 -4.08 4.75 -1.06
C LYS A 105 -2.85 5.65 -1.06
N ILE A 106 -2.46 6.16 -2.23
CA ILE A 106 -1.27 7.02 -2.36
C ILE A 106 -1.33 8.23 -1.41
N GLY A 107 -2.49 8.91 -1.34
CA GLY A 107 -2.65 10.08 -0.45
C GLY A 107 -2.56 9.72 1.04
N GLU A 108 -3.07 8.56 1.42
CA GLU A 108 -2.97 8.05 2.80
C GLU A 108 -1.53 7.71 3.15
N PHE A 109 -0.78 7.09 2.24
CA PHE A 109 0.62 6.77 2.46
C PHE A 109 1.48 8.02 2.61
N MET A 110 1.25 9.04 1.77
CA MET A 110 1.90 10.34 1.92
C MET A 110 1.65 10.93 3.32
N ALA A 111 0.41 10.88 3.82
CA ALA A 111 0.13 11.34 5.18
C ALA A 111 0.76 10.43 6.25
N ALA A 112 0.77 9.12 6.04
CA ALA A 112 1.23 8.11 6.98
C ALA A 112 2.74 8.19 7.25
N ILE A 113 3.58 8.36 6.22
CA ILE A 113 5.05 8.34 6.37
C ILE A 113 5.61 9.52 7.18
N ASN A 114 4.80 10.56 7.41
CA ASN A 114 5.11 11.63 8.36
C ASN A 114 5.12 11.17 9.82
N ARG A 115 4.59 9.97 10.11
CA ARG A 115 4.52 9.38 11.45
C ARG A 115 5.53 8.25 11.60
N ARG A 116 5.98 8.03 12.85
CA ARG A 116 6.84 6.89 13.19
C ARG A 116 6.09 5.56 13.04
N ASN A 117 4.88 5.49 13.60
CA ASN A 117 3.96 4.36 13.46
C ASN A 117 3.08 4.56 12.23
N TYR A 118 3.68 4.57 11.04
CA TYR A 118 2.96 4.89 9.81
C TYR A 118 1.85 3.88 9.53
N TRP A 119 2.04 2.59 9.86
CA TRP A 119 1.06 1.52 9.60
C TRP A 119 -0.28 1.76 10.31
N GLU A 120 -0.28 2.45 11.46
CA GLU A 120 -1.48 2.79 12.24
C GLU A 120 -2.31 3.94 11.64
N TYR A 121 -1.88 4.51 10.51
CA TYR A 121 -2.57 5.65 9.91
C TYR A 121 -3.95 5.25 9.38
N LEU A 122 -4.97 5.92 9.93
CA LEU A 122 -6.36 5.88 9.48
C LEU A 122 -6.81 7.29 9.11
N THR A 123 -7.55 7.41 8.00
CA THR A 123 -8.28 8.64 7.65
C THR A 123 -9.41 8.89 8.65
N LYS A 124 -9.98 10.09 8.62
CA LYS A 124 -11.15 10.42 9.47
C LYS A 124 -12.33 9.48 9.16
N GLU A 125 -12.61 9.28 7.88
CA GLU A 125 -13.66 8.40 7.38
C GLU A 125 -13.48 6.95 7.87
N GLN A 126 -12.27 6.40 7.77
CA GLN A 126 -11.98 5.03 8.23
C GLN A 126 -12.21 4.87 9.74
N LYS A 127 -11.87 5.89 10.54
CA LYS A 127 -12.14 5.87 11.99
C LYS A 127 -13.64 5.87 12.26
N GLU A 128 -14.39 6.72 11.57
CA GLU A 128 -15.85 6.80 11.71
C GLU A 128 -16.52 5.46 11.32
N ASP A 129 -16.03 4.79 10.27
CA ASP A 129 -16.53 3.48 9.86
C ASP A 129 -16.24 2.37 10.88
N ILE A 130 -15.04 2.36 11.48
CA ILE A 130 -14.68 1.43 12.55
C ILE A 130 -15.58 1.65 13.77
N GLU A 131 -15.77 2.91 14.17
CA GLU A 131 -16.63 3.28 15.31
C GLU A 131 -18.08 2.87 15.08
N ARG A 132 -18.60 3.04 13.86
CA ARG A 132 -19.96 2.61 13.49
C ARG A 132 -20.11 1.11 13.59
N LYS A 133 -19.20 0.35 12.99
CA LYS A 133 -19.21 -1.13 13.04
C LYS A 133 -19.06 -1.70 14.45
N SER A 134 -18.35 -0.99 15.33
CA SER A 134 -18.19 -1.40 16.74
C SER A 134 -19.45 -1.19 17.58
N LYS A 135 -20.40 -0.38 17.11
CA LYS A 135 -21.70 -0.15 17.79
C LYS A 135 -22.80 -1.10 17.31
N ASP A 136 -22.62 -1.70 16.14
CA ASP A 136 -23.60 -2.58 15.48
C ASP A 136 -23.34 -4.08 15.76
N GLY A 137 -22.26 -4.43 16.47
CA GLY A 137 -21.88 -5.79 16.85
C GLY A 137 -21.94 -6.02 18.36
#